data_AF-A0AA44A4T1-F1
#
_entry.id   AF-A0AA44A4T1-F1
#
_cell.length_a   1.000
_cell.length_b   1.000
_cell.length_c   1.000
_cell.angle_alpha   90.00
_cell.angle_beta   90.00
_cell.angle_gamma   90.00
#
_symmetry.space_group_name_H-M   'P 1'
#
loop_
_entity.id
_entity.type
_entity.pdbx_description
1 polymer ?
#
loop_
_entity_poly.entity_id
_entity_poly.type
_entity_poly.pdbx_seq_one_letter_code
_entity_poly.pdbx_strand_id
1 'polypeptide(L)'
;GLYATPSTDTAVASAPDDKSGVASGVYKMASSLGNAFGVAVSGTVYTVLAANLNLNLGGFTGMMFNALLAIVAFLVILLLVPKNQTNL
;
A
#
# COMPACT_ATOMS: atom_id res chain seq x y z
N GLY A 1 -3.07 -4.40 15.30
CA GLY A 1 -3.38 -3.68 16.55
C GLY A 1 -2.92 -2.25 16.49
N LEU A 2 -1.61 -2.00 16.48
CA LEU A 2 -1.00 -0.67 16.63
C LEU A 2 -1.06 0.28 15.43
N TYR A 3 -1.27 -0.21 14.19
CA TYR A 3 -1.26 0.62 12.96
C TYR A 3 -2.62 0.78 12.29
N ALA A 4 -3.59 -0.11 12.60
CA ALA A 4 -4.90 -0.11 11.95
C ALA A 4 -5.81 1.00 12.47
N THR A 5 -5.73 1.31 13.77
CA THR A 5 -6.47 2.39 14.41
C THR A 5 -5.94 3.77 14.00
N PRO A 6 -4.63 4.08 14.09
CA PRO A 6 -4.13 5.40 13.70
C PRO A 6 -4.38 5.75 12.22
N SER A 7 -4.26 4.78 11.29
CA SER A 7 -4.46 5.04 9.86
C SER A 7 -5.93 5.23 9.49
N THR A 8 -6.83 4.45 10.12
CA THR A 8 -8.27 4.58 9.88
C THR A 8 -8.78 5.84 10.56
N ASP A 9 -8.35 6.13 11.78
CA ASP A 9 -8.72 7.33 12.52
C ASP A 9 -8.23 8.59 11.78
N THR A 10 -7.02 8.59 11.24
CA THR A 10 -6.53 9.72 10.41
C THR A 10 -7.33 9.88 9.12
N ALA A 11 -7.68 8.78 8.44
CA ALA A 11 -8.47 8.83 7.20
C ALA A 11 -9.94 9.26 7.43
N VAL A 12 -10.47 9.03 8.64
CA VAL A 12 -11.86 9.33 9.01
C VAL A 12 -11.99 10.67 9.74
N ALA A 13 -10.94 11.16 10.41
CA ALA A 13 -10.95 12.40 11.20
C ALA A 13 -11.26 13.65 10.36
N SER A 14 -11.04 13.61 9.05
CA SER A 14 -11.35 14.72 8.13
C SER A 14 -12.77 14.64 7.54
N ALA A 15 -13.53 13.59 7.83
CA ALA A 15 -14.87 13.38 7.30
C ALA A 15 -15.94 13.90 8.29
N PRO A 16 -17.06 14.49 7.82
CA PRO A 16 -18.18 14.86 8.69
C PRO A 16 -18.69 13.65 9.49
N ASP A 17 -19.12 13.85 10.74
CA ASP A 17 -19.50 12.78 11.68
C ASP A 17 -20.51 11.79 11.09
N ASP A 18 -21.48 12.30 10.31
CA ASP A 18 -22.51 11.51 9.61
C ASP A 18 -21.97 10.60 8.48
N LYS A 19 -20.71 10.80 8.06
CA LYS A 19 -20.06 10.08 6.94
C LYS A 19 -18.80 9.31 7.36
N SER A 20 -18.49 9.28 8.65
CA SER A 20 -17.34 8.56 9.22
C SER A 20 -17.36 7.05 8.90
N GLY A 21 -18.56 6.44 8.90
CA GLY A 21 -18.77 5.05 8.48
C GLY A 21 -18.49 4.79 6.99
N VAL A 22 -18.81 5.75 6.12
CA VAL A 22 -18.53 5.63 4.67
C VAL A 22 -17.02 5.81 4.41
N ALA A 23 -16.38 6.76 5.08
CA ALA A 23 -14.94 7.02 4.97
C ALA A 23 -14.10 5.79 5.38
N SER A 24 -14.43 5.16 6.52
CA SER A 24 -13.77 3.92 6.97
C SER A 24 -14.04 2.75 6.02
N GLY A 25 -15.24 2.66 5.43
CA GLY A 25 -15.59 1.69 4.39
C GLY A 25 -14.71 1.81 3.16
N VAL A 26 -14.57 3.02 2.60
CA VAL A 26 -13.71 3.30 1.44
C VAL A 26 -12.24 3.01 1.75
N TYR A 27 -11.75 3.37 2.95
CA TYR A 27 -10.40 3.04 3.39
C TYR A 27 -10.15 1.52 3.38
N LYS A 28 -11.05 0.73 3.96
CA LYS A 28 -10.91 -0.74 3.98
C LYS A 28 -10.97 -1.34 2.57
N MET A 29 -11.81 -0.78 1.69
CA MET A 29 -11.85 -1.20 0.29
C MET A 29 -10.54 -0.88 -0.44
N ALA A 30 -10.03 0.34 -0.30
CA ALA A 30 -8.75 0.75 -0.88
C ALA A 30 -7.59 -0.12 -0.36
N SER A 31 -7.56 -0.41 0.95
CA SER A 31 -6.56 -1.30 1.56
C SER A 31 -6.64 -2.72 1.00
N SER A 32 -7.84 -3.29 0.88
CA SER A 32 -8.04 -4.62 0.28
C SER A 32 -7.61 -4.66 -1.18
N LEU A 33 -7.91 -3.61 -1.96
CA LEU A 33 -7.52 -3.49 -3.36
C LEU A 33 -6.01 -3.41 -3.52
N GLY A 34 -5.35 -2.58 -2.72
CA GLY A 34 -3.89 -2.44 -2.71
C GLY A 34 -3.19 -3.77 -2.38
N ASN A 35 -3.72 -4.52 -1.42
CA ASN A 35 -3.20 -5.85 -1.09
C ASN A 35 -3.37 -6.83 -2.27
N ALA A 36 -4.56 -6.89 -2.88
CA ALA A 36 -4.82 -7.77 -4.02
C ALA A 36 -3.89 -7.45 -5.21
N PHE A 37 -3.75 -6.17 -5.55
CA PHE A 37 -2.84 -5.73 -6.61
C PHE A 37 -1.37 -6.05 -6.28
N GLY A 38 -0.91 -5.77 -5.06
CA GLY A 38 0.46 -6.02 -4.65
C GLY A 38 0.84 -7.51 -4.74
N VAL A 39 -0.04 -8.39 -4.28
CA VAL A 39 0.17 -9.85 -4.36
C VAL A 39 0.13 -10.33 -5.81
N ALA A 40 -0.80 -9.84 -6.63
CA ALA A 40 -0.90 -10.24 -8.04
C ALA A 40 0.37 -9.89 -8.82
N VAL A 41 0.82 -8.64 -8.74
CA VAL A 41 2.02 -8.19 -9.47
C VAL A 41 3.27 -8.90 -8.96
N SER A 42 3.44 -9.04 -7.64
CA SER A 42 4.58 -9.75 -7.06
C SER A 42 4.61 -11.23 -7.47
N GLY A 43 3.43 -11.87 -7.48
CA GLY A 43 3.26 -13.24 -7.93
C GLY A 43 3.64 -13.41 -9.40
N THR A 44 3.20 -12.50 -10.28
CA THR A 44 3.57 -12.51 -11.70
C THR A 44 5.08 -12.36 -11.91
N VAL A 45 5.74 -11.44 -11.20
CA VAL A 45 7.20 -11.27 -11.31
C VAL A 45 7.92 -12.54 -10.88
N TYR A 46 7.50 -13.14 -9.76
CA TYR A 46 8.07 -14.40 -9.29
C TYR A 46 7.87 -15.52 -10.31
N THR A 47 6.65 -15.75 -10.80
CA THR A 47 6.35 -16.88 -11.70
C THR A 47 7.07 -16.76 -13.04
N VAL A 48 7.15 -15.56 -13.61
CA VAL A 48 7.85 -15.33 -14.89
C VAL A 48 9.35 -15.60 -14.73
N LEU A 49 9.99 -15.11 -13.67
CA LEU A 49 11.43 -15.31 -13.50
C LEU A 49 11.78 -16.73 -13.04
N ALA A 50 10.93 -17.35 -12.22
CA ALA A 50 11.05 -18.75 -11.82
C ALA A 50 10.97 -19.69 -13.03
N ALA A 51 10.11 -19.37 -14.00
CA ALA A 51 9.94 -20.19 -15.21
C ALA A 51 11.07 -20.03 -16.24
N ASN A 52 11.71 -18.86 -16.33
CA ASN A 52 12.70 -18.55 -17.37
C ASN A 52 14.15 -18.68 -16.94
N LEU A 53 14.45 -18.45 -15.65
CA LEU A 53 15.82 -18.43 -15.15
C LEU A 53 16.06 -19.60 -14.21
N ASN A 54 15.60 -19.49 -12.96
CA ASN A 54 15.74 -20.51 -11.90
C ASN A 54 14.86 -20.11 -10.70
N LEU A 55 14.41 -21.09 -9.90
CA LEU A 55 13.61 -20.83 -8.69
C LEU A 55 14.33 -19.91 -7.68
N ASN A 56 15.63 -20.10 -7.49
CA ASN A 56 16.42 -19.33 -6.53
C ASN A 56 16.54 -17.85 -6.92
N LEU A 57 16.74 -17.59 -8.23
CA LEU A 57 16.77 -16.25 -8.79
C LEU A 57 15.37 -15.62 -8.76
N GLY A 58 14.33 -16.36 -9.13
CA GLY A 58 12.93 -15.89 -9.10
C GLY A 58 12.49 -15.43 -7.70
N GLY A 59 12.80 -16.22 -6.66
CA GLY A 59 12.53 -15.85 -5.27
C GLY A 59 13.30 -14.60 -4.83
N PHE A 60 14.59 -14.50 -5.15
CA PHE A 60 15.41 -13.32 -4.85
C PHE A 60 14.88 -12.07 -5.53
N THR A 61 14.54 -12.14 -6.82
CA THR A 61 14.00 -11.01 -7.58
C THR A 61 12.60 -10.61 -7.14
N GLY A 62 11.75 -11.56 -6.71
CA GLY A 62 10.43 -11.27 -6.16
C GLY A 62 10.49 -10.51 -4.84
N MET A 63 11.46 -10.86 -3.97
CA MET A 63 11.74 -10.11 -2.75
C MET A 63 12.26 -8.69 -3.07
N MET A 64 13.22 -8.58 -3.98
CA MET A 64 13.78 -7.28 -4.38
C MET A 64 12.74 -6.38 -5.06
N PHE A 65 11.82 -6.95 -5.84
CA PHE A 65 10.71 -6.22 -6.44
C PHE A 65 9.78 -5.61 -5.37
N ASN A 66 9.44 -6.36 -4.32
CA ASN A 66 8.66 -5.86 -3.19
C ASN A 66 9.39 -4.74 -2.43
N ALA A 67 10.70 -4.90 -2.21
CA ALA A 67 11.52 -3.86 -1.59
C ALA A 67 11.56 -2.58 -2.43
N LEU A 68 11.67 -2.70 -3.76
CA LEU A 68 11.65 -1.56 -4.67
C LEU A 68 10.30 -0.85 -4.65
N LEU A 69 9.18 -1.58 -4.66
CA LEU A 69 7.85 -0.99 -4.52
C LEU A 69 7.69 -0.21 -3.20
N ALA A 70 8.24 -0.71 -2.10
CA ALA A 70 8.22 -0.01 -0.82
C ALA A 70 9.02 1.30 -0.87
N ILE A 71 10.21 1.30 -1.51
CA ILE A 71 11.02 2.51 -1.69
C ILE A 71 10.29 3.53 -2.57
N VAL A 72 9.69 3.08 -3.67
CA VAL A 72 8.90 3.96 -4.56
C VAL A 72 7.72 4.55 -3.80
N ALA A 73 6.98 3.73 -3.04
CA ALA A 73 5.87 4.22 -2.21
C ALA A 73 6.34 5.28 -1.19
N PHE A 74 7.50 5.06 -0.56
CA PHE A 74 8.09 6.02 0.36
C PHE A 74 8.46 7.34 -0.33
N LEU A 75 9.09 7.30 -1.51
CA LEU A 75 9.42 8.49 -2.30
C LEU A 75 8.16 9.24 -2.74
N VAL A 76 7.11 8.53 -3.16
CA VAL A 76 5.81 9.13 -3.50
C VAL A 76 5.23 9.84 -2.29
N ILE A 77 5.23 9.23 -1.10
CA ILE A 77 4.74 9.88 0.12
C ILE A 77 5.53 11.16 0.41
N LEU A 78 6.87 11.12 0.30
CA LEU A 78 7.71 12.30 0.56
C LEU A 78 7.45 13.47 -0.39
N LEU A 79 7.12 13.17 -1.65
CA LEU A 79 6.90 14.19 -2.68
C LEU A 79 5.45 14.68 -2.74
N LEU A 80 4.48 13.78 -2.54
CA LEU A 80 3.06 14.06 -2.78
C LEU A 80 2.32 14.53 -1.52
N VAL A 81 2.78 14.14 -0.32
CA VAL A 81 2.12 14.57 0.92
C VAL A 81 2.49 16.02 1.23
N PRO A 82 1.51 16.95 1.27
CA PRO A 82 1.76 18.35 1.59
C PRO A 82 2.27 18.48 3.03
N LYS A 83 3.35 19.23 3.24
CA LYS A 83 3.97 19.45 4.56
C LYS A 83 3.23 20.46 5.45
N ASN A 84 2.32 21.25 4.86
CA ASN A 84 1.56 22.29 5.57
C ASN A 84 0.08 21.95 5.55
N GLN A 85 -0.40 21.28 6.60
CA GLN A 85 -1.81 21.28 6.93
C GLN A 85 -2.03 22.33 8.02
N THR A 86 -2.26 23.57 7.60
CA THR A 86 -2.74 24.64 8.47
C THR A 86 -4.13 24.22 8.93
N ASN A 87 -4.20 23.66 10.14
CA ASN A 87 -5.46 23.34 10.81
C ASN A 87 -6.12 24.67 11.17
N LEU A 88 -7.23 25.00 10.50
CA LEU A 88 -8.18 26.04 10.87
C LEU A 88 -9.41 25.37 11.46
#